data_AF-A0A7S9CRL2-F1
#
_entry.id   AF-A0A7S9CRL2-F1
#
_cell.length_a   1.000
_cell.length_b   1.000
_cell.length_c   1.000
_cell.angle_alpha   90.00
_cell.angle_beta   90.00
_cell.angle_gamma   90.00
#
_symmetry.space_group_name_H-M   'P 1'
#
loop_
_entity.id
_entity.type
_entity.pdbx_description
1 polymer ?
#
loop_
_entity_poly.entity_id
_entity_poly.type
_entity_poly.pdbx_seq_one_letter_code
_entity_poly.pdbx_strand_id
1 'polypeptide(L)'
;MLIHLETQADLDDAIYRLVEQDRRLRPIFELTGMPAIRQREPGFAGLAAIVCGQQLSTASAAAIWGRVSKAFDPFHHDAIRKARADRLGRFGLSAAKIKTLKHIARELAEERLNLDVLANEDADAAHNTLTALPGIGPWTADVYLLFCLGHGDAWPAGDLAVQEALKVGLGLKERPTPKQMAPLAEPWRPLRGAAAHLWWAYYRVLRKREGVIAGDTQANDVSNFVAVAEPTAHKAKIAARKKPGAKP
;
A
#
# COMPACT_ATOMS: atom_id res chain seq x y z
N MET A 1 -13.55 -13.82 7.85
CA MET A 1 -14.09 -12.48 7.60
C MET A 1 -12.94 -11.64 7.10
N LEU A 2 -13.08 -11.00 5.94
CA LEU A 2 -12.06 -10.08 5.42
C LEU A 2 -12.01 -8.85 6.33
N ILE A 3 -10.80 -8.36 6.57
CA ILE A 3 -10.56 -7.16 7.36
C ILE A 3 -10.07 -6.08 6.40
N HIS A 4 -10.68 -4.91 6.46
CA HIS A 4 -10.24 -3.74 5.71
C HIS A 4 -9.79 -2.66 6.69
N LEU A 5 -8.61 -2.10 6.44
CA LEU A 5 -8.01 -1.00 7.17
C LEU A 5 -8.23 0.27 6.35
N GLU A 6 -9.45 0.82 6.41
CA GLU A 6 -9.84 2.01 5.63
C GLU A 6 -9.79 3.30 6.45
N THR A 7 -9.81 3.18 7.77
CA THR A 7 -9.80 4.31 8.69
C THR A 7 -8.83 4.07 9.84
N GLN A 8 -8.42 5.14 10.52
CA GLN A 8 -7.62 5.01 11.74
C GLN A 8 -8.33 4.15 12.80
N ALA A 9 -9.65 4.23 12.90
CA ALA A 9 -10.42 3.43 13.85
C ALA A 9 -10.33 1.92 13.54
N ASP A 10 -10.32 1.53 12.25
CA ASP A 10 -10.14 0.13 11.86
C ASP A 10 -8.76 -0.39 12.27
N LEU A 11 -7.72 0.44 12.07
CA LEU A 11 -6.36 0.11 12.49
C LEU A 11 -6.26 0.00 14.02
N ASP A 12 -6.88 0.92 14.75
CA ASP A 12 -6.85 0.93 16.21
C ASP A 12 -7.50 -0.36 16.79
N ASP A 13 -8.70 -0.73 16.32
CA ASP A 13 -9.37 -1.99 16.69
C ASP A 13 -8.48 -3.20 16.37
N ALA A 14 -7.94 -3.25 15.15
CA ALA A 14 -7.08 -4.32 14.71
C ALA A 14 -5.80 -4.45 15.57
N ILE A 15 -5.19 -3.33 15.96
CA ILE A 15 -4.00 -3.31 16.82
C ILE A 15 -4.34 -3.80 18.22
N TYR A 16 -5.45 -3.35 18.81
CA TYR A 16 -5.85 -3.83 20.15
C TYR A 16 -6.08 -5.34 20.15
N ARG A 17 -6.84 -5.85 19.19
CA ARG A 17 -7.09 -7.29 19.03
C ARG A 17 -5.79 -8.07 18.79
N LEU A 18 -4.90 -7.53 17.99
CA LEU A 18 -3.60 -8.14 17.69
C LEU A 18 -2.72 -8.26 18.95
N VAL A 19 -2.67 -7.22 19.79
CA VAL A 19 -1.88 -7.22 21.04
C VAL A 19 -2.49 -8.15 22.09
N GLU A 20 -3.81 -8.31 22.11
CA GLU A 20 -4.49 -9.33 22.92
C GLU A 20 -4.19 -10.75 22.44
N GLN A 21 -4.16 -10.95 21.12
CA GLN A 21 -3.90 -12.24 20.46
C GLN A 21 -2.46 -12.72 20.64
N ASP A 22 -1.47 -11.83 20.56
CA ASP A 22 -0.05 -12.16 20.74
C ASP A 22 0.63 -11.24 21.76
N ARG A 23 0.79 -11.75 22.99
CA ARG A 23 1.39 -11.02 24.12
C ARG A 23 2.82 -10.57 23.84
N ARG A 24 3.54 -11.18 22.90
CA ARG A 24 4.89 -10.73 22.50
C ARG A 24 4.88 -9.32 21.90
N LEU A 25 3.73 -8.87 21.40
CA LEU A 25 3.56 -7.55 20.79
C LEU A 25 3.29 -6.44 21.81
N ARG A 26 2.92 -6.77 23.06
CA ARG A 26 2.63 -5.76 24.09
C ARG A 26 3.83 -4.84 24.38
N PRO A 27 5.06 -5.34 24.62
CA PRO A 27 6.22 -4.46 24.82
C PRO A 27 6.50 -3.60 23.58
N ILE A 28 6.24 -4.12 22.38
CA ILE A 28 6.43 -3.39 21.12
C ILE A 28 5.42 -2.24 21.03
N PHE A 29 4.16 -2.52 21.36
CA PHE A 29 3.10 -1.52 21.41
C PHE A 29 3.36 -0.44 22.46
N GLU A 30 3.79 -0.81 23.67
CA GLU A 30 4.14 0.15 24.73
C GLU A 30 5.26 1.11 24.31
N LEU A 31 6.24 0.63 23.53
CA LEU A 31 7.33 1.45 23.02
C LEU A 31 6.95 2.34 21.83
N THR A 32 5.94 1.95 21.06
CA THR A 32 5.57 2.61 19.80
C THR A 32 4.37 3.53 19.92
N GLY A 33 3.45 3.22 20.83
CA GLY A 33 2.09 3.76 20.84
C GLY A 33 1.27 3.28 19.65
N MET A 34 0.10 3.88 19.46
CA MET A 34 -0.77 3.56 18.34
C MET A 34 -0.16 4.01 17.00
N PRO A 35 0.04 3.10 16.02
CA PRO A 35 0.55 3.50 14.71
C PRO A 35 -0.50 4.31 13.93
N ALA A 36 -0.04 5.31 13.20
CA ALA A 36 -0.87 6.01 12.22
C ALA A 36 -1.12 5.11 11.00
N ILE A 37 -2.36 5.10 10.51
CA ILE A 37 -2.74 4.43 9.28
C ILE A 37 -2.00 5.05 8.08
N ARG A 38 -1.60 4.17 7.15
CA ARG A 38 -1.02 4.57 5.87
C ARG A 38 -2.01 4.25 4.77
N GLN A 39 -2.37 5.26 3.98
CA GLN A 39 -3.28 5.11 2.85
C GLN A 39 -2.74 5.79 1.60
N ARG A 40 -3.15 5.28 0.45
CA ARG A 40 -2.79 5.74 -0.88
C ARG A 40 -4.00 5.64 -1.78
N GLU A 41 -3.95 6.40 -2.87
CA GLU A 41 -4.96 6.30 -3.94
C GLU A 41 -5.10 4.84 -4.40
N PRO A 42 -6.32 4.28 -4.47
CA PRO A 42 -6.55 2.94 -5.00
C PRO A 42 -6.35 2.86 -6.53
N GLY A 43 -6.54 1.66 -7.08
CA GLY A 43 -6.57 1.42 -8.52
C GLY A 43 -5.23 1.65 -9.23
N PHE A 44 -5.31 1.93 -10.53
CA PHE A 44 -4.11 2.05 -11.38
C PHE A 44 -3.18 3.18 -10.94
N ALA A 45 -3.72 4.30 -10.43
CA ALA A 45 -2.91 5.43 -9.99
C ALA A 45 -1.99 5.05 -8.82
N GLY A 46 -2.54 4.38 -7.80
CA GLY A 46 -1.77 3.87 -6.67
C GLY A 46 -0.68 2.89 -7.08
N LEU A 47 -1.05 1.88 -7.88
CA LEU A 47 -0.09 0.88 -8.35
C LEU A 47 1.01 1.52 -9.20
N ALA A 48 0.66 2.46 -10.08
CA ALA A 48 1.62 3.18 -10.90
C ALA A 48 2.58 4.04 -10.07
N ALA A 49 2.10 4.70 -9.02
CA ALA A 49 2.93 5.46 -8.10
C ALA A 49 3.96 4.56 -7.37
N ILE A 50 3.55 3.35 -6.95
CA ILE A 50 4.47 2.37 -6.34
C ILE A 50 5.54 1.92 -7.34
N VAL A 51 5.15 1.61 -8.58
CA VAL A 51 6.09 1.24 -9.66
C VAL A 51 7.08 2.39 -9.95
N CYS A 52 6.61 3.64 -9.96
CA CYS A 52 7.49 4.81 -10.09
C CYS A 52 8.51 4.87 -8.94
N GLY A 53 8.14 4.44 -7.74
CA GLY A 53 8.96 4.41 -6.53
C GLY A 53 10.04 3.33 -6.46
N GLN A 54 9.96 2.27 -7.27
CA GLN A 54 10.89 1.15 -7.18
C GLN A 54 12.35 1.60 -7.32
N GLN A 55 13.19 1.16 -6.38
CA GLN A 55 14.66 1.38 -6.37
C GLN A 55 15.08 2.86 -6.36
N LEU A 56 14.25 3.77 -5.84
CA LEU A 56 14.55 5.19 -5.78
C LEU A 56 14.38 5.75 -4.37
N SER A 57 15.00 6.91 -4.13
CA SER A 57 14.70 7.73 -2.96
C SER A 57 13.28 8.30 -3.00
N THR A 58 12.79 8.74 -1.84
CA THR A 58 11.47 9.36 -1.73
C THR A 58 11.41 10.68 -2.53
N ALA A 59 12.41 11.54 -2.46
CA ALA A 59 12.40 12.76 -3.27
C ALA A 59 12.33 12.47 -4.79
N SER A 60 13.11 11.50 -5.27
CA SER A 60 13.17 11.15 -6.69
C SER A 60 11.86 10.58 -7.22
N ALA A 61 11.23 9.68 -6.45
CA ALA A 61 9.99 9.06 -6.88
C ALA A 61 8.79 10.02 -6.83
N ALA A 62 8.72 10.97 -5.89
CA ALA A 62 7.74 12.06 -5.92
C ALA A 62 7.90 12.91 -7.18
N ALA A 63 9.13 13.26 -7.53
CA ALA A 63 9.41 14.10 -8.69
C ALA A 63 8.99 13.41 -10.00
N ILE A 64 9.28 12.11 -10.15
CA ILE A 64 8.83 11.33 -11.32
C ILE A 64 7.31 11.22 -11.34
N TRP A 65 6.70 10.81 -10.23
CA TRP A 65 5.25 10.64 -10.14
C TRP A 65 4.52 11.94 -10.44
N GLY A 66 4.93 13.05 -9.85
CA GLY A 66 4.31 14.37 -10.07
C GLY A 66 4.39 14.85 -11.52
N ARG A 67 5.48 14.54 -12.25
CA ARG A 67 5.56 14.83 -13.69
C ARG A 67 4.63 13.94 -14.50
N VAL A 68 4.58 12.65 -14.19
CA VAL A 68 3.77 11.66 -14.90
C VAL A 68 2.28 11.91 -14.67
N SER A 69 1.82 12.02 -13.42
CA SER A 69 0.41 12.24 -13.10
C SER A 69 -0.11 13.56 -13.69
N LYS A 70 0.67 14.64 -13.60
CA LYS A 70 0.31 15.94 -14.21
C LYS A 70 0.24 15.91 -15.73
N ALA A 71 1.11 15.14 -16.39
CA ALA A 71 1.14 15.07 -17.86
C ALA A 71 0.00 14.22 -18.45
N PHE A 72 -0.66 13.44 -17.61
CA PHE A 72 -1.78 12.56 -17.95
C PHE A 72 -2.89 12.82 -16.94
N ASP A 73 -3.48 14.01 -16.94
CA ASP A 73 -4.61 14.36 -16.09
C ASP A 73 -5.91 14.41 -16.94
N PRO A 74 -6.94 13.61 -16.63
CA PRO A 74 -7.02 12.62 -15.56
C PRO A 74 -6.08 11.40 -15.80
N PHE A 75 -5.51 10.88 -14.71
CA PHE A 75 -4.57 9.75 -14.77
C PHE A 75 -5.31 8.43 -14.96
N HIS A 76 -5.26 7.91 -16.18
CA HIS A 76 -6.00 6.71 -16.57
C HIS A 76 -5.11 5.71 -17.33
N HIS A 77 -5.37 4.41 -17.13
CA HIS A 77 -4.57 3.34 -17.71
C HIS A 77 -4.53 3.40 -19.25
N ASP A 78 -5.65 3.71 -19.91
CA ASP A 78 -5.68 3.86 -21.37
C ASP A 78 -4.74 4.94 -21.90
N ALA A 79 -4.57 6.03 -21.14
CA ALA A 79 -3.69 7.12 -21.54
C ALA A 79 -2.22 6.65 -21.55
N ILE A 80 -1.83 5.89 -20.53
CA ILE A 80 -0.49 5.30 -20.42
C ILE A 80 -0.26 4.19 -21.45
N ARG A 81 -1.28 3.36 -21.71
CA ARG A 81 -1.23 2.31 -22.74
C ARG A 81 -0.94 2.90 -24.13
N LYS A 82 -1.65 3.98 -24.49
CA LYS A 82 -1.55 4.67 -25.79
C LYS A 82 -0.31 5.58 -25.90
N ALA A 83 0.26 6.03 -24.78
CA ALA A 83 1.43 6.90 -24.79
C ALA A 83 2.65 6.23 -25.45
N ARG A 84 3.38 6.98 -26.27
CA ARG A 84 4.66 6.52 -26.82
C ARG A 84 5.69 6.39 -25.69
N ALA A 85 6.53 5.35 -25.75
CA ALA A 85 7.51 5.05 -24.71
C ALA A 85 8.54 6.18 -24.52
N ASP A 86 8.94 6.85 -25.60
CA ASP A 86 9.85 8.00 -25.56
C ASP A 86 9.24 9.18 -24.79
N ARG A 87 7.93 9.43 -24.94
CA ARG A 87 7.22 10.44 -24.16
C ARG A 87 7.24 10.11 -22.66
N LEU A 88 6.98 8.86 -22.30
CA LEU A 88 7.02 8.40 -20.90
C LEU A 88 8.43 8.52 -20.31
N GLY A 89 9.47 8.18 -21.08
CA GLY A 89 10.86 8.31 -20.68
C GLY A 89 11.27 9.75 -20.34
N ARG A 90 10.73 10.75 -21.05
CA ARG A 90 10.98 12.18 -20.76
C ARG A 90 10.54 12.62 -19.36
N PHE A 91 9.68 11.87 -18.68
CA PHE A 91 9.27 12.16 -17.30
C PHE A 91 10.18 11.51 -16.24
N GLY A 92 11.20 10.76 -16.66
CA GLY A 92 12.17 10.10 -15.78
C GLY A 92 11.85 8.63 -15.49
N LEU A 93 10.92 8.02 -16.23
CA LEU A 93 10.67 6.59 -16.13
C LEU A 93 11.76 5.79 -16.86
N SER A 94 12.28 4.74 -16.20
CA SER A 94 13.17 3.78 -16.86
C SER A 94 12.40 2.90 -17.85
N ALA A 95 13.11 2.27 -18.79
CA ALA A 95 12.52 1.34 -19.74
C ALA A 95 11.76 0.19 -19.05
N ALA A 96 12.28 -0.32 -17.94
CA ALA A 96 11.63 -1.36 -17.14
C ALA A 96 10.29 -0.87 -16.55
N LYS A 97 10.28 0.32 -15.92
CA LYS A 97 9.05 0.92 -15.37
C LYS A 97 8.01 1.18 -16.45
N ILE A 98 8.43 1.69 -17.62
CA ILE A 98 7.54 1.88 -18.77
C ILE A 98 6.92 0.56 -19.20
N LYS A 99 7.72 -0.51 -19.33
CA LYS A 99 7.24 -1.84 -19.72
C LYS A 99 6.18 -2.35 -18.72
N THR A 100 6.45 -2.23 -17.42
CA THR A 100 5.53 -2.64 -16.36
C THR A 100 4.23 -1.83 -16.39
N LEU A 101 4.31 -0.49 -16.41
CA LEU A 101 3.12 0.36 -16.44
C LEU A 101 2.25 0.12 -17.68
N LYS A 102 2.87 -0.03 -18.86
CA LYS A 102 2.14 -0.33 -20.10
C LYS A 102 1.54 -1.73 -20.10
N HIS A 103 2.20 -2.70 -19.46
CA HIS A 103 1.65 -4.04 -19.29
C HIS A 103 0.40 -4.02 -18.41
N ILE A 104 0.50 -3.46 -17.19
CA ILE A 104 -0.64 -3.32 -16.27
C ILE A 104 -1.80 -2.59 -16.95
N ALA A 105 -1.49 -1.49 -17.65
CA ALA A 105 -2.50 -0.71 -18.34
C ALA A 105 -3.23 -1.49 -19.46
N ARG A 106 -2.55 -2.46 -20.09
CA ARG A 106 -3.17 -3.36 -21.06
C ARG A 106 -4.03 -4.41 -20.37
N GLU A 107 -3.55 -5.03 -19.29
CA GLU A 107 -4.35 -6.02 -18.55
C GLU A 107 -5.65 -5.42 -18.01
N LEU A 108 -5.62 -4.16 -17.57
CA LEU A 108 -6.81 -3.40 -17.17
C LEU A 108 -7.75 -3.11 -18.35
N ALA A 109 -7.22 -2.60 -19.46
CA ALA A 109 -8.01 -2.24 -20.64
C ALA A 109 -8.66 -3.45 -21.32
N GLU A 110 -8.06 -4.63 -21.17
CA GLU A 110 -8.54 -5.90 -21.71
C GLU A 110 -9.32 -6.71 -20.65
N GLU A 111 -9.65 -6.09 -19.51
CA GLU A 111 -10.46 -6.65 -18.41
C GLU A 111 -9.93 -7.97 -17.83
N ARG A 112 -8.63 -8.27 -18.02
CA ARG A 112 -7.97 -9.44 -17.43
C ARG A 112 -7.46 -9.22 -16.02
N LEU A 113 -7.33 -7.96 -15.62
CA LEU A 113 -7.00 -7.55 -14.26
C LEU A 113 -8.13 -6.65 -13.75
N ASN A 114 -8.69 -6.99 -12.58
CA ASN A 114 -9.62 -6.14 -11.86
C ASN A 114 -9.05 -5.83 -10.48
N LEU A 115 -8.56 -4.61 -10.29
CA LEU A 115 -7.91 -4.20 -9.05
C LEU A 115 -8.89 -4.03 -7.88
N ASP A 116 -10.16 -3.74 -8.16
CA ASP A 116 -11.19 -3.53 -7.12
C ASP A 116 -11.61 -4.86 -6.48
N VAL A 117 -11.57 -5.94 -7.26
CA VAL A 117 -11.87 -7.30 -6.77
C VAL A 117 -10.80 -7.80 -5.81
N LEU A 118 -9.53 -7.42 -6.01
CA LEU A 118 -8.41 -7.86 -5.17
C LEU A 118 -8.54 -7.47 -3.71
N ALA A 119 -9.26 -6.39 -3.40
CA ALA A 119 -9.52 -5.98 -2.01
C ALA A 119 -10.39 -7.02 -1.28
N ASN A 120 -11.22 -7.75 -2.04
CA ASN A 120 -12.23 -8.67 -1.53
C ASN A 120 -11.85 -10.16 -1.74
N GLU A 121 -10.63 -10.43 -2.22
CA GLU A 121 -10.09 -11.78 -2.34
C GLU A 121 -9.34 -12.20 -1.07
N ASP A 122 -8.96 -13.48 -0.98
CA ASP A 122 -7.98 -13.90 0.02
C ASP A 122 -6.63 -13.18 -0.22
N ALA A 123 -5.95 -12.79 0.86
CA ALA A 123 -4.71 -12.00 0.78
C ALA A 123 -3.64 -12.68 -0.10
N ASP A 124 -3.49 -14.00 0.04
CA ASP A 124 -2.46 -14.74 -0.66
C ASP A 124 -2.85 -14.92 -2.13
N ALA A 125 -4.14 -15.10 -2.43
CA ALA A 125 -4.66 -15.10 -3.79
C ALA A 125 -4.45 -13.75 -4.49
N ALA A 126 -4.81 -12.64 -3.84
CA ALA A 126 -4.62 -11.29 -4.36
C ALA A 126 -3.12 -10.97 -4.58
N HIS A 127 -2.25 -11.41 -3.65
CA HIS A 127 -0.81 -11.31 -3.79
C HIS A 127 -0.29 -12.07 -5.02
N ASN A 128 -0.75 -13.30 -5.23
CA ASN A 128 -0.37 -14.12 -6.38
C ASN A 128 -0.83 -13.51 -7.71
N THR A 129 -2.04 -12.95 -7.75
CA THR A 129 -2.55 -12.24 -8.93
C THR A 129 -1.66 -11.04 -9.30
N LEU A 130 -1.24 -10.24 -8.32
CA LEU A 130 -0.36 -9.09 -8.57
C LEU A 130 1.05 -9.51 -8.97
N THR A 131 1.64 -10.49 -8.29
CA THR A 131 3.02 -10.94 -8.56
C THR A 131 3.17 -11.70 -9.87
N ALA A 132 2.08 -12.19 -10.45
CA ALA A 132 2.08 -12.72 -11.81
C ALA A 132 2.35 -11.64 -12.89
N LEU A 133 2.17 -10.35 -12.56
CA LEU A 133 2.39 -9.25 -13.49
C LEU A 133 3.90 -8.94 -13.64
N PRO A 134 4.46 -8.91 -14.87
CA PRO A 134 5.85 -8.57 -15.11
C PRO A 134 6.29 -7.23 -14.51
N GLY A 135 7.26 -7.29 -13.59
CA GLY A 135 7.83 -6.13 -12.89
C GLY A 135 7.06 -5.73 -11.63
N ILE A 136 6.04 -6.49 -11.23
CA ILE A 136 5.45 -6.44 -9.89
C ILE A 136 6.08 -7.57 -9.06
N GLY A 137 6.97 -7.19 -8.14
CA GLY A 137 7.55 -8.13 -7.18
C GLY A 137 6.71 -8.26 -5.90
N PRO A 138 7.01 -9.24 -5.03
CA PRO A 138 6.25 -9.49 -3.80
C PRO A 138 6.03 -8.23 -2.94
N TRP A 139 7.10 -7.47 -2.69
CA TRP A 139 7.00 -6.23 -1.92
C TRP A 139 6.05 -5.19 -2.56
N THR A 140 6.04 -5.08 -3.89
CA THR A 140 5.12 -4.15 -4.58
C THR A 140 3.66 -4.60 -4.44
N ALA A 141 3.41 -5.91 -4.53
CA ALA A 141 2.08 -6.47 -4.32
C ALA A 141 1.60 -6.21 -2.89
N ASP A 142 2.40 -6.54 -1.88
CA ASP A 142 2.03 -6.37 -0.47
C ASP A 142 1.74 -4.91 -0.11
N VAL A 143 2.59 -3.99 -0.58
CA VAL A 143 2.41 -2.55 -0.35
C VAL A 143 1.15 -2.01 -1.03
N TYR A 144 0.84 -2.49 -2.23
CA TYR A 144 -0.39 -2.12 -2.92
C TYR A 144 -1.61 -2.65 -2.16
N LEU A 145 -1.62 -3.93 -1.79
CA LEU A 145 -2.71 -4.52 -1.02
C LEU A 145 -2.93 -3.79 0.30
N LEU A 146 -1.86 -3.49 1.05
CA LEU A 146 -1.97 -2.81 2.34
C LEU A 146 -2.48 -1.38 2.24
N PHE A 147 -1.86 -0.56 1.39
CA PHE A 147 -2.06 0.89 1.47
C PHE A 147 -3.00 1.44 0.39
N CYS A 148 -3.12 0.76 -0.74
CA CYS A 148 -4.08 1.16 -1.78
C CYS A 148 -5.42 0.46 -1.59
N LEU A 149 -5.44 -0.80 -1.14
CA LEU A 149 -6.69 -1.57 -0.97
C LEU A 149 -7.12 -1.77 0.49
N GLY A 150 -6.30 -1.32 1.46
CA GLY A 150 -6.61 -1.51 2.88
C GLY A 150 -6.65 -2.97 3.32
N HIS A 151 -6.04 -3.91 2.58
CA HIS A 151 -6.21 -5.34 2.82
C HIS A 151 -5.58 -5.76 4.16
N GLY A 152 -6.41 -6.03 5.17
CA GLY A 152 -6.01 -6.20 6.57
C GLY A 152 -5.16 -7.43 6.86
N ASP A 153 -5.17 -8.43 5.97
CA ASP A 153 -4.33 -9.63 6.09
C ASP A 153 -3.15 -9.67 5.11
N ALA A 154 -2.87 -8.59 4.37
CA ALA A 154 -1.67 -8.53 3.53
C ALA A 154 -0.40 -8.46 4.39
N TRP A 155 0.70 -9.07 3.95
CA TRP A 155 1.90 -9.21 4.76
C TRP A 155 3.18 -8.94 3.95
N PRO A 156 3.94 -7.86 4.25
CA PRO A 156 5.08 -7.43 3.46
C PRO A 156 6.34 -8.22 3.85
N ALA A 157 6.33 -9.53 3.59
CA ALA A 157 7.40 -10.45 3.99
C ALA A 157 8.79 -10.05 3.47
N GLY A 158 8.84 -9.36 2.33
CA GLY A 158 10.07 -8.87 1.72
C GLY A 158 10.60 -7.54 2.29
N ASP A 159 9.87 -6.87 3.17
CA ASP A 159 10.24 -5.53 3.65
C ASP A 159 11.36 -5.58 4.70
N LEU A 160 12.49 -4.93 4.39
CA LEU A 160 13.68 -4.98 5.23
C LEU A 160 13.50 -4.27 6.58
N ALA A 161 12.67 -3.21 6.64
CA ALA A 161 12.40 -2.51 7.87
C ALA A 161 11.55 -3.38 8.82
N VAL A 162 10.53 -4.06 8.27
CA VAL A 162 9.73 -5.03 9.04
C VAL A 162 10.59 -6.21 9.50
N GLN A 163 11.44 -6.77 8.61
CA GLN A 163 12.34 -7.86 8.99
C GLN A 163 13.31 -7.47 10.10
N GLU A 164 13.93 -6.28 10.03
CA GLU A 164 14.84 -5.81 11.09
C GLU A 164 14.09 -5.53 12.40
N ALA A 165 12.90 -4.92 12.32
CA ALA A 165 12.06 -4.68 13.48
C ALA A 165 11.66 -5.98 14.18
N LEU A 166 11.32 -7.02 13.42
CA LEU A 166 11.01 -8.35 13.95
C LEU A 166 12.21 -9.01 14.63
N LYS A 167 13.38 -8.93 14.00
CA LYS A 167 14.61 -9.44 14.59
C LYS A 167 14.86 -8.84 15.96
N VAL A 168 14.84 -7.51 16.06
CA VAL A 168 15.10 -6.83 17.33
C VAL A 168 13.96 -7.05 18.33
N GLY A 169 12.70 -6.91 17.89
CA GLY A 169 11.55 -6.97 18.79
C GLY A 169 11.22 -8.36 19.32
N LEU A 170 11.51 -9.41 18.54
CA LEU A 170 11.32 -10.80 18.96
C LEU A 170 12.62 -11.46 19.44
N GLY A 171 13.73 -10.72 19.51
CA GLY A 171 15.03 -11.24 19.96
C GLY A 171 15.60 -12.35 19.07
N LEU A 172 15.37 -12.28 17.75
CA LEU A 172 15.90 -13.25 16.81
C LEU A 172 17.40 -13.06 16.62
N LYS A 173 18.14 -14.17 16.46
CA LYS A 173 19.59 -14.14 16.25
C LYS A 173 19.99 -13.39 14.97
N GLU A 174 19.19 -13.57 13.91
CA GLU A 174 19.44 -13.00 12.59
C GLU A 174 18.15 -12.44 12.01
N ARG A 175 18.31 -11.60 10.99
CA ARG A 175 17.17 -11.02 10.28
C ARG A 175 16.42 -12.14 9.54
N PRO A 176 15.11 -12.35 9.77
CA PRO A 176 14.36 -13.40 9.11
C PRO A 176 14.32 -13.15 7.59
N THR A 177 14.55 -14.21 6.82
CA THR A 177 14.35 -14.21 5.37
C THR A 177 12.86 -14.09 5.04
N PRO A 178 12.46 -13.67 3.81
CA PRO A 178 11.06 -13.63 3.41
C PRO A 178 10.30 -14.95 3.64
N LYS A 179 10.97 -16.09 3.46
CA LYS A 179 10.39 -17.42 3.72
C LYS A 179 10.12 -17.66 5.22
N GLN A 180 10.97 -17.14 6.10
CA GLN A 180 10.80 -17.25 7.56
C GLN A 180 9.78 -16.26 8.11
N MET A 181 9.44 -15.19 7.36
CA MET A 181 8.45 -14.20 7.77
C MET A 181 7.03 -14.76 7.79
N ALA A 182 6.69 -15.70 6.90
CA ALA A 182 5.36 -16.30 6.85
C ALA A 182 4.96 -17.04 8.15
N PRO A 183 5.74 -18.02 8.68
CA PRO A 183 5.37 -18.69 9.92
C PRO A 183 5.40 -17.78 11.15
N LEU A 184 6.20 -16.70 11.13
CA LEU A 184 6.20 -15.70 12.22
C LEU A 184 4.89 -14.91 12.27
N ALA A 185 4.28 -14.65 11.11
CA ALA A 185 3.08 -13.84 10.97
C ALA A 185 1.78 -14.64 10.94
N GLU A 186 1.85 -15.97 10.81
CA GLU A 186 0.67 -16.84 10.80
C GLU A 186 -0.21 -16.67 12.06
N PRO A 187 0.33 -16.54 13.29
CA PRO A 187 -0.48 -16.28 14.47
C PRO A 187 -1.17 -14.92 14.47
N TRP A 188 -0.92 -14.04 13.51
CA TRP A 188 -1.54 -12.71 13.42
C TRP A 188 -2.67 -12.66 12.41
N ARG A 189 -2.97 -13.73 11.68
CA ARG A 189 -4.15 -13.74 10.80
C ARG A 189 -5.44 -13.52 11.59
N PRO A 190 -6.43 -12.77 11.02
CA PRO A 190 -6.43 -12.07 9.72
C PRO A 190 -5.93 -10.60 9.81
N LEU A 191 -5.07 -10.29 10.77
CA LEU A 191 -4.60 -8.94 11.14
C LEU A 191 -3.12 -8.70 10.80
N ARG A 192 -2.56 -9.45 9.84
CA ARG A 192 -1.14 -9.30 9.45
C ARG A 192 -0.80 -7.89 8.97
N GLY A 193 -1.75 -7.18 8.36
CA GLY A 193 -1.60 -5.79 7.96
C GLY A 193 -1.49 -4.82 9.13
N ALA A 194 -2.25 -5.05 10.21
CA ALA A 194 -2.09 -4.27 11.45
C ALA A 194 -0.72 -4.57 12.11
N ALA A 195 -0.29 -5.85 12.10
CA ALA A 195 1.04 -6.21 12.57
C ALA A 195 2.13 -5.48 11.78
N ALA A 196 2.00 -5.39 10.46
CA ALA A 196 2.95 -4.65 9.62
C ALA A 196 3.04 -3.16 10.02
N HIS A 197 1.90 -2.50 10.26
CA HIS A 197 1.85 -1.12 10.76
C HIS A 197 2.59 -0.96 12.09
N LEU A 198 2.37 -1.88 13.04
CA LEU A 198 3.06 -1.89 14.33
C LEU A 198 4.57 -2.07 14.17
N TRP A 199 5.01 -3.01 13.34
CA TRP A 199 6.43 -3.27 13.11
C TRP A 199 7.15 -2.12 12.41
N TRP A 200 6.50 -1.45 11.45
CA TRP A 200 7.04 -0.21 10.88
C TRP A 200 7.13 0.91 11.93
N ALA A 201 6.14 1.03 12.82
CA ALA A 201 6.21 1.99 13.92
C ALA A 201 7.37 1.68 14.86
N TYR A 202 7.61 0.41 15.16
CA TYR A 202 8.74 -0.03 15.98
C TYR A 202 10.08 0.25 15.31
N TYR A 203 10.20 -0.01 14.01
CA TYR A 203 11.40 0.34 13.26
C TYR A 203 11.77 1.83 13.39
N ARG A 204 10.77 2.73 13.34
CA ARG A 204 11.00 4.17 13.55
C ARG A 204 11.54 4.48 14.95
N VAL A 205 11.08 3.78 15.98
CA VAL A 205 11.60 3.92 17.35
C VAL A 205 13.06 3.47 17.43
N LEU A 206 13.40 2.31 16.85
CA LEU A 206 14.77 1.81 16.79
C LEU A 206 15.71 2.83 16.14
N ARG A 207 15.31 3.33 14.97
CA ARG A 207 16.06 4.34 14.20
C ARG A 207 16.29 5.66 14.95
N LYS A 208 15.34 6.09 15.79
CA LYS A 208 15.51 7.29 16.64
C LYS A 208 16.54 7.05 17.76
N ARG A 209 16.51 5.88 18.38
CA ARG A 209 17.40 5.52 19.50
C ARG A 209 18.85 5.38 19.08
N GLU A 210 19.10 4.89 17.88
CA GLU A 210 20.45 4.76 17.31
C GLU A 210 21.05 6.11 16.88
N GLY A 211 20.39 7.24 17.13
CA GLY A 211 20.87 8.58 16.75
C GLY A 211 20.87 8.81 15.23
N VAL A 212 20.36 7.87 14.44
CA VAL A 212 20.34 7.95 12.97
C VAL A 212 19.15 8.78 12.46
N ILE A 213 18.34 9.36 13.36
CA ILE A 213 17.36 10.41 13.05
C ILE A 213 17.79 11.67 13.80
N ALA A 214 18.99 12.16 13.47
CA ALA A 214 19.41 13.53 13.70
C ALA A 214 19.82 14.09 12.33
N GLY A 215 19.02 14.99 11.77
CA GLY A 215 19.42 15.83 10.63
C GLY A 215 18.96 15.45 9.22
N ASP A 216 18.49 14.22 8.94
CA ASP A 216 18.00 13.85 7.61
C ASP A 216 16.53 13.39 7.65
N THR A 217 15.65 14.28 7.20
CA THR A 217 14.30 13.89 6.80
C THR A 217 14.46 13.14 5.47
N GLN A 218 13.88 11.93 5.38
CA GLN A 218 13.83 11.06 4.19
C GLN A 218 14.99 10.08 3.98
N ALA A 219 15.00 8.99 4.74
CA ALA A 219 15.66 7.75 4.29
C ALA A 219 14.74 6.54 4.53
N ASN A 220 14.37 5.90 3.42
CA ASN A 220 13.72 4.59 3.26
C ASN A 220 12.21 4.41 3.46
N ASP A 221 11.42 5.44 3.73
CA ASP A 221 9.95 5.28 3.67
C ASP A 221 9.41 5.55 2.25
N VAL A 222 9.66 4.61 1.33
CA VAL A 222 8.96 4.55 0.03
C VAL A 222 7.44 4.47 0.20
N SER A 223 6.93 4.31 1.44
CA SER A 223 5.51 4.27 1.83
C SER A 223 4.84 5.65 1.96
N ASN A 224 5.55 6.78 1.88
CA ASN A 224 4.94 8.12 1.95
C ASN A 224 4.83 8.84 0.59
N PHE A 225 4.09 8.26 -0.36
CA PHE A 225 3.73 8.97 -1.58
C PHE A 225 2.24 9.07 -1.77
N VAL A 226 1.84 10.32 -2.03
CA VAL A 226 0.50 10.83 -2.30
C VAL A 226 -0.31 11.07 -1.02
N ALA A 227 -0.33 12.33 -0.60
CA ALA A 227 -1.46 12.86 0.15
C ALA A 227 -2.69 12.78 -0.77
N VAL A 228 -3.73 12.07 -0.32
CA VAL A 228 -5.01 11.97 -1.02
C VAL A 228 -5.62 13.37 -1.07
N ALA A 229 -5.95 13.84 -2.28
CA ALA A 229 -6.74 15.05 -2.44
C ALA A 229 -8.13 14.82 -1.83
N GLU A 230 -8.65 15.80 -1.09
CA GLU A 230 -9.95 15.72 -0.43
C GLU A 230 -11.05 15.20 -1.38
N PRO A 231 -11.96 14.33 -0.91
CA PRO A 231 -12.99 13.75 -1.76
C PRO A 231 -13.91 14.86 -2.29
N THR A 232 -13.86 15.13 -3.60
CA THR A 232 -14.87 15.96 -4.26
C THR A 232 -16.22 15.26 -4.16
N ALA A 233 -17.11 15.84 -3.35
CA ALA A 233 -18.49 15.39 -3.18
C ALA A 233 -19.22 15.30 -4.52
N HIS A 234 -19.44 14.08 -5.00
CA HIS A 234 -20.32 13.84 -6.14
C HIS A 234 -21.78 13.93 -5.65
N LYS A 235 -22.40 15.10 -5.81
CA LYS A 235 -23.84 15.29 -5.55
C LYS A 235 -24.64 14.50 -6.59
N ALA A 236 -25.09 13.30 -6.23
CA ALA A 236 -26.15 12.62 -6.95
C ALA A 236 -27.46 13.42 -6.85
N LYS A 237 -27.90 14.03 -7.96
CA LYS A 237 -29.23 14.62 -8.07
C LYS A 237 -30.26 13.50 -8.19
N ILE A 238 -30.92 13.17 -7.08
CA ILE A 238 -32.15 12.38 -7.10
C ILE A 238 -33.29 13.28 -7.58
N ALA A 239 -33.78 13.02 -8.78
CA ALA A 239 -34.97 13.66 -9.33
C ALA A 239 -36.21 13.20 -8.55
N ALA A 240 -36.85 14.13 -7.83
CA ALA A 240 -38.13 13.91 -7.19
C ALA A 240 -39.24 13.78 -8.25
N ARG A 241 -39.80 12.58 -8.42
CA ARG A 241 -41.02 12.36 -9.19
C ARG A 241 -42.24 12.71 -8.31
N LYS A 242 -43.01 13.71 -8.74
CA LYS A 242 -44.28 14.16 -8.15
C LYS A 242 -45.30 13.01 -8.07
N LYS A 243 -45.93 12.85 -6.90
CA LYS A 243 -47.20 12.10 -6.74
C LYS A 243 -48.35 12.93 -7.34
N PRO A 244 -49.29 12.35 -8.12
CA PRO A 244 -50.55 13.01 -8.41
C PRO A 244 -51.46 12.96 -7.18
N GLY A 245 -52.01 14.11 -6.82
CA GLY A 245 -52.97 14.26 -5.72
C GLY A 245 -54.28 13.54 -6.01
N ALA A 246 -54.82 12.91 -4.97
CA ALA A 246 -56.19 12.47 -4.90
C ALA A 246 -56.99 13.52 -4.10
N LYS A 247 -58.13 13.96 -4.66
CA LYS A 247 -59.40 14.26 -3.97
C LYS A 247 -60.40 14.96 -4.91
N PRO A 248 -61.70 14.90 -4.60
CA PRO A 248 -62.48 13.83 -3.97
C PRO A 248 -63.30 13.03 -5.00
#